data_AF-A0A929I038-F1
#
_entry.id   AF-A0A929I038-F1
#
_cell.length_a   1.000
_cell.length_b   1.000
_cell.length_c   1.000
_cell.angle_alpha   90.00
_cell.angle_beta   90.00
_cell.angle_gamma   90.00
#
_symmetry.space_group_name_H-M   'P 1'
#
loop_
_entity.id
_entity.type
_entity.pdbx_description
1 polymer ?
#
loop_
_entity_poly.entity_id
_entity_poly.type
_entity_poly.pdbx_seq_one_letter_code
_entity_poly.pdbx_strand_id
1 'polypeptide(L)'
;MNLDFEPISLEKQEDYLKMLARCPQVASDYSFMNLWAWAEDYGLSWAWNDDCVWIRQSRPEVLYWAPVGPWYDIDWGARLVAERNGPTIFIRIPDKLVEHWQIIFKDQATFEEERGHWDYVYAVSELIDLKGNRFHKKKNLLNQFVKKYEYTYVPFAPELIGQAMAMQENWCTWRDCESSDVLSAE
;
A
#
# COMPACT_ATOMS: atom_id res chain seq x y z
N MET A 1 -25.00 3.48 7.78
CA MET A 1 -24.70 4.18 9.05
C MET A 1 -23.67 5.19 8.65
N ASN A 2 -23.95 6.49 8.69
CA ASN A 2 -23.15 7.48 7.95
C ASN A 2 -21.66 7.37 8.33
N LEU A 3 -20.81 7.07 7.35
CA LEU A 3 -19.36 6.99 7.54
C LEU A 3 -18.82 8.41 7.79
N ASP A 4 -18.26 8.63 8.98
CA ASP A 4 -17.59 9.88 9.31
C ASP A 4 -16.11 9.78 8.95
N PHE A 5 -15.73 10.45 7.86
CA PHE A 5 -14.37 10.39 7.32
C PHE A 5 -13.50 11.49 7.94
N GLU A 6 -12.40 11.07 8.55
CA GLU A 6 -11.37 11.93 9.11
C GLU A 6 -10.01 11.69 8.40
N PRO A 7 -9.06 12.63 8.47
CA PRO A 7 -7.72 12.45 7.91
C PRO A 7 -6.98 11.27 8.52
N ILE A 8 -6.11 10.63 7.73
CA ILE A 8 -5.19 9.60 8.23
C ILE A 8 -4.23 10.25 9.25
N SER A 9 -4.08 9.65 10.43
CA SER A 9 -3.27 10.21 11.50
C SER A 9 -2.34 9.17 12.14
N LEU A 10 -1.16 9.63 12.58
CA LEU A 10 -0.21 8.80 13.35
C LEU A 10 -0.80 8.32 14.68
N GLU A 11 -1.73 9.08 15.26
CA GLU A 11 -2.35 8.76 16.55
C GLU A 11 -3.12 7.43 16.55
N LYS A 12 -3.70 7.04 15.40
CA LYS A 12 -4.44 5.79 15.26
C LYS A 12 -3.64 4.67 14.58
N GLN A 13 -2.32 4.83 14.45
CA GLN A 13 -1.46 3.82 13.83
C GLN A 13 -1.61 2.45 14.49
N GLU A 14 -1.56 2.38 15.82
CA GLU A 14 -1.63 1.10 16.53
C GLU A 14 -2.98 0.40 16.31
N ASP A 15 -4.08 1.15 16.34
CA ASP A 15 -5.42 0.61 16.13
C ASP A 15 -5.62 0.16 14.68
N TYR A 16 -5.05 0.90 13.73
CA TYR A 16 -5.07 0.53 12.33
C TYR A 16 -4.31 -0.79 12.11
N LEU A 17 -3.12 -0.94 12.70
CA LEU A 17 -2.33 -2.16 12.60
C LEU A 17 -3.03 -3.37 13.23
N LYS A 18 -3.79 -3.19 14.32
CA LYS A 18 -4.63 -4.26 14.89
C LYS A 18 -5.70 -4.71 13.91
N MET A 19 -6.33 -3.78 13.19
CA MET A 19 -7.34 -4.13 12.19
C MET A 19 -6.70 -4.77 10.96
N LEU A 20 -5.57 -4.24 10.49
CA LEU A 20 -4.81 -4.77 9.36
C LEU A 20 -4.37 -6.22 9.58
N ALA A 21 -3.96 -6.57 10.80
CA ALA A 21 -3.58 -7.93 11.18
C ALA A 21 -4.73 -8.94 11.05
N ARG A 22 -5.98 -8.48 10.95
CA ARG A 22 -7.17 -9.33 10.75
C ARG A 22 -7.52 -9.51 9.27
N CYS A 23 -6.85 -8.81 8.35
CA CYS A 23 -7.09 -8.97 6.92
C CYS A 23 -6.64 -10.37 6.45
N PRO A 24 -7.48 -11.10 5.69
CA PRO A 24 -7.10 -12.38 5.06
C PRO A 24 -5.93 -12.29 4.06
N GLN A 25 -5.63 -11.08 3.59
CA GLN A 25 -4.51 -10.75 2.71
C GLN A 25 -4.14 -9.28 2.89
N VAL A 26 -2.85 -8.98 2.82
CA VAL A 26 -2.32 -7.61 2.95
C VAL A 26 -1.48 -7.32 1.71
N ALA A 27 -1.86 -6.27 0.98
CA ALA A 27 -1.09 -5.69 -0.12
C ALA A 27 -0.23 -4.51 0.38
N SER A 28 0.76 -4.08 -0.39
CA SER A 28 1.67 -2.99 -0.03
C SER A 28 0.93 -1.67 0.23
N ASP A 29 -0.12 -1.38 -0.54
CA ASP A 29 -1.01 -0.22 -0.38
C ASP A 29 -1.65 -0.13 1.01
N TYR A 30 -1.75 -1.24 1.74
CA TYR A 30 -2.35 -1.30 3.07
C TYR A 30 -1.35 -1.01 4.18
N SER A 31 -0.07 -0.84 3.86
CA SER A 31 0.88 -0.45 4.89
C SER A 31 0.47 0.90 5.45
N PHE A 32 0.48 1.03 6.78
CA PHE A 32 0.14 2.29 7.43
C PHE A 32 1.02 3.45 6.89
N MET A 33 2.30 3.17 6.67
CA MET A 33 3.23 4.17 6.12
C MET A 33 2.84 4.61 4.71
N ASN A 34 2.38 3.71 3.83
CA ASN A 34 1.90 4.13 2.51
C ASN A 34 0.63 4.98 2.63
N LEU A 35 -0.34 4.57 3.45
CA LEU A 35 -1.55 5.36 3.66
C LEU A 35 -1.24 6.75 4.21
N TRP A 36 -0.31 6.84 5.17
CA TRP A 36 0.05 8.10 5.80
C TRP A 36 0.90 8.99 4.89
N ALA A 37 1.91 8.43 4.21
CA ALA A 37 2.80 9.17 3.32
C ALA A 37 2.04 9.73 2.10
N TRP A 38 1.15 8.95 1.51
CA TRP A 38 0.36 9.36 0.34
C TRP A 38 -0.98 10.02 0.70
N ALA A 39 -1.21 10.34 1.98
CA ALA A 39 -2.47 10.89 2.43
C ALA A 39 -2.78 12.25 1.80
N GLU A 40 -1.77 13.11 1.63
CA GLU A 40 -1.95 14.45 1.07
C GLU A 40 -2.23 14.40 -0.44
N ASP A 41 -1.43 13.65 -1.21
CA ASP A 41 -1.51 13.60 -2.66
C ASP A 41 -2.83 13.01 -3.18
N TYR A 42 -3.26 11.89 -2.58
CA TYR A 42 -4.53 11.26 -2.92
C TYR A 42 -5.71 11.85 -2.12
N GLY A 43 -5.44 12.71 -1.15
CA GLY A 43 -6.45 13.18 -0.19
C GLY A 43 -7.12 12.01 0.52
N LEU A 44 -6.33 11.09 1.07
CA LEU A 44 -6.81 9.90 1.78
C LEU A 44 -7.43 10.30 3.12
N SER A 45 -8.54 9.66 3.41
CA SER A 45 -9.27 9.78 4.68
C SER A 45 -9.77 8.39 5.07
N TRP A 46 -9.98 8.16 6.36
CA TRP A 46 -10.57 6.91 6.84
C TRP A 46 -11.86 7.15 7.62
N ALA A 47 -12.71 6.14 7.67
CA ALA A 47 -13.85 6.10 8.58
C ALA A 47 -13.81 4.80 9.36
N TRP A 48 -14.12 4.88 10.65
CA TRP A 48 -14.01 3.77 11.59
C TRP A 48 -15.37 3.21 11.95
N ASN A 49 -15.45 1.88 11.95
CA ASN A 49 -16.58 1.14 12.47
C ASN A 49 -16.08 -0.09 13.25
N ASP A 50 -16.99 -0.75 13.97
CA ASP A 50 -16.66 -1.92 14.78
C ASP A 50 -16.13 -3.10 13.94
N ASP A 51 -16.51 -3.16 12.66
CA ASP A 51 -16.23 -4.26 11.74
C ASP A 51 -15.00 -4.02 10.85
N CYS A 52 -14.78 -2.80 10.35
CA CYS A 52 -13.65 -2.48 9.49
C CYS A 52 -13.31 -0.99 9.46
N VAL A 53 -12.17 -0.67 8.83
CA VAL A 53 -11.76 0.70 8.49
C VAL A 53 -11.99 0.91 7.00
N TRP A 54 -12.75 1.95 6.67
CA TRP A 54 -12.97 2.38 5.29
C TRP A 54 -11.89 3.37 4.90
N ILE A 55 -11.33 3.22 3.70
CA ILE A 55 -10.34 4.15 3.16
C ILE A 55 -10.93 4.82 1.93
N ARG A 56 -10.95 6.15 1.94
CA ARG A 56 -11.48 6.98 0.85
C ARG A 56 -10.40 7.91 0.33
N GLN A 57 -10.20 7.87 -0.98
CA GLN A 57 -9.43 8.80 -1.76
C GLN A 57 -10.34 9.91 -2.29
N SER A 58 -9.84 11.15 -2.35
CA SER A 58 -10.60 12.30 -2.88
C SER A 58 -9.96 12.95 -4.11
N ARG A 59 -8.72 12.57 -4.44
CA ARG A 59 -7.97 13.07 -5.61
C ARG A 59 -7.33 11.91 -6.38
N PRO A 60 -7.30 11.94 -7.72
CA PRO A 60 -7.89 12.96 -8.59
C PRO A 60 -9.42 12.93 -8.61
N GLU A 61 -10.03 11.86 -8.11
CA GLU A 61 -11.47 11.69 -7.98
C GLU A 61 -11.82 10.91 -6.70
N VAL A 62 -13.11 10.83 -6.38
CA VAL A 62 -13.59 10.14 -5.18
C VAL A 62 -13.67 8.64 -5.42
N LEU A 63 -12.75 7.89 -4.82
CA LEU A 63 -12.67 6.43 -4.88
C LEU A 63 -12.54 5.86 -3.48
N TYR A 64 -12.82 4.57 -3.35
CA TYR A 64 -12.55 3.82 -2.12
C TYR A 64 -11.41 2.85 -2.36
N TRP A 65 -10.48 2.76 -1.42
CA TRP A 65 -9.58 1.61 -1.41
C TRP A 65 -10.28 0.46 -0.70
N ALA A 66 -9.76 -0.74 -0.87
CA ALA A 66 -10.39 -1.86 -0.21
C ALA A 66 -10.35 -1.71 1.33
N PRO A 67 -11.47 -2.01 2.01
CA PRO A 67 -11.61 -1.81 3.45
C PRO A 67 -10.66 -2.73 4.23
N VAL A 68 -10.23 -2.28 5.40
CA VAL A 68 -9.26 -2.99 6.24
C VAL A 68 -9.99 -3.66 7.39
N GLY A 69 -9.90 -4.99 7.48
CA GLY A 69 -10.54 -5.77 8.54
C GLY A 69 -10.75 -7.24 8.18
N PRO A 70 -11.47 -7.99 9.03
CA PRO A 70 -11.76 -9.42 8.86
C PRO A 70 -12.79 -9.64 7.74
N TRP A 71 -12.38 -9.57 6.47
CA TRP A 71 -13.32 -9.53 5.34
C TRP A 71 -14.37 -10.62 5.30
N TYR A 72 -14.06 -11.82 5.76
CA TYR A 72 -14.98 -12.96 5.73
C TYR A 72 -16.02 -12.94 6.85
N ASP A 73 -15.85 -12.09 7.86
CA ASP A 73 -16.79 -11.92 8.97
C ASP A 73 -17.77 -10.75 8.72
N ILE A 74 -17.62 -10.03 7.60
CA ILE A 74 -18.37 -8.82 7.29
C ILE A 74 -19.51 -9.15 6.31
N ASP A 75 -20.73 -8.73 6.63
CA ASP A 75 -21.86 -8.78 5.70
C ASP A 75 -21.75 -7.63 4.68
N TRP A 76 -20.95 -7.85 3.63
CA TRP A 76 -20.73 -6.86 2.58
C TRP A 76 -22.01 -6.47 1.84
N GLY A 77 -22.98 -7.38 1.73
CA GLY A 77 -24.26 -7.11 1.09
C GLY A 77 -25.03 -6.02 1.84
N ALA A 78 -25.19 -6.19 3.15
CA ALA A 78 -25.80 -5.17 3.99
C ALA A 78 -24.97 -3.87 4.03
N ARG A 79 -23.64 -4.01 4.09
CA ARG A 79 -22.74 -2.88 4.28
C ARG A 79 -22.69 -1.96 3.08
N LEU A 80 -22.48 -2.50 1.88
CA LEU A 80 -22.39 -1.70 0.66
C LEU A 80 -23.77 -1.17 0.21
N VAL A 81 -24.87 -1.83 0.59
CA VAL A 81 -26.22 -1.28 0.37
C VAL A 81 -26.49 -0.10 1.29
N ALA A 82 -26.10 -0.16 2.56
CA ALA A 82 -26.31 0.92 3.51
C ALA A 82 -25.54 2.21 3.18
N GLU A 83 -24.43 2.08 2.45
CA GLU A 83 -23.56 3.20 2.06
C GLU A 83 -23.76 3.66 0.60
N ARG A 84 -24.71 3.04 -0.13
CA ARG A 84 -25.00 3.37 -1.53
C ARG A 84 -25.81 4.68 -1.65
N ASN A 85 -25.11 5.77 -1.96
CA ASN A 85 -25.71 7.00 -2.50
C ASN A 85 -25.40 7.21 -4.00
N GLY A 86 -24.98 6.16 -4.71
CA GLY A 86 -24.61 6.19 -6.13
C GLY A 86 -23.72 5.01 -6.52
N PRO A 87 -23.18 4.98 -7.75
CA PRO A 87 -22.13 4.04 -8.12
C PRO A 87 -20.87 4.31 -7.27
N THR A 88 -20.43 3.30 -6.53
CA THR A 88 -19.22 3.34 -5.70
C THR A 88 -18.13 2.53 -6.38
N ILE A 89 -16.98 3.15 -6.65
CA ILE A 89 -15.83 2.49 -7.26
C ILE A 89 -14.81 2.17 -6.17
N PHE A 90 -14.38 0.91 -6.11
CA PHE A 90 -13.31 0.44 -5.26
C PHE A 90 -12.08 0.11 -6.10
N ILE A 91 -10.91 0.54 -5.64
CA ILE A 91 -9.60 0.27 -6.25
C ILE A 91 -8.67 -0.38 -5.23
N ARG A 92 -7.52 -0.88 -5.68
CA ARG A 92 -6.48 -1.50 -4.82
C ARG A 92 -7.06 -2.63 -3.97
N ILE A 93 -7.89 -3.47 -4.60
CA ILE A 93 -8.57 -4.59 -3.97
C ILE A 93 -7.73 -5.86 -4.18
N PRO A 94 -7.25 -6.52 -3.11
CA PRO A 94 -6.54 -7.78 -3.21
C PRO A 94 -7.45 -8.91 -3.73
N ASP A 95 -6.84 -9.89 -4.41
CA ASP A 95 -7.55 -10.96 -5.11
C ASP A 95 -8.53 -11.73 -4.21
N LYS A 96 -8.15 -12.04 -2.96
CA LYS A 96 -9.03 -12.76 -2.03
C LYS A 96 -10.31 -11.99 -1.68
N LEU A 97 -10.25 -10.66 -1.64
CA LEU A 97 -11.45 -9.86 -1.41
C LEU A 97 -12.31 -9.78 -2.68
N VAL A 98 -11.67 -9.67 -3.86
CA VAL A 98 -12.36 -9.73 -5.16
C VAL A 98 -13.12 -11.05 -5.30
N GLU A 99 -12.47 -12.20 -5.05
CA GLU A 99 -13.09 -13.53 -5.10
C GLU A 99 -14.32 -13.61 -4.18
N HIS A 100 -14.20 -13.05 -2.97
CA HIS A 100 -15.30 -13.03 -2.00
C HIS A 100 -16.46 -12.14 -2.48
N TRP A 101 -16.16 -10.94 -2.98
CA TRP A 101 -17.16 -10.00 -3.49
C TRP A 101 -17.84 -10.50 -4.78
N GLN A 102 -17.13 -11.21 -5.65
CA GLN A 102 -17.71 -11.81 -6.85
C GLN A 102 -18.84 -12.79 -6.52
N ILE A 103 -18.70 -13.57 -5.44
CA ILE A 103 -19.73 -14.51 -4.99
C ILE A 103 -20.97 -13.76 -4.47
N ILE A 104 -20.76 -12.66 -3.74
CA ILE A 104 -21.81 -11.86 -3.09
C ILE A 104 -22.58 -11.02 -4.12
N PHE A 105 -21.86 -10.27 -4.95
CA PHE A 105 -22.46 -9.26 -5.83
C PHE A 105 -22.82 -9.80 -7.21
N LYS A 106 -22.12 -10.84 -7.71
CA LYS A 106 -22.37 -11.45 -9.02
C LYS A 106 -22.52 -10.37 -10.10
N ASP A 107 -23.67 -10.32 -10.79
CA ASP A 107 -23.96 -9.38 -11.87
C ASP A 107 -24.21 -7.93 -11.41
N GLN A 108 -24.16 -7.64 -10.10
CA GLN A 108 -24.35 -6.30 -9.54
C GLN A 108 -23.07 -5.45 -9.50
N ALA A 109 -21.91 -6.04 -9.82
CA ALA A 109 -20.62 -5.37 -9.84
C ALA A 109 -19.75 -5.88 -11.01
N THR A 110 -18.88 -5.02 -11.51
CA THR A 110 -17.85 -5.35 -12.50
C THR A 110 -16.49 -5.38 -11.81
N PHE A 111 -15.66 -6.35 -12.17
CA PHE A 111 -14.32 -6.52 -11.60
C PHE A 111 -13.30 -6.51 -12.74
N GLU A 112 -12.26 -5.70 -12.61
CA GLU A 112 -11.19 -5.55 -13.59
C GLU A 112 -9.84 -5.63 -12.88
N GLU A 113 -8.92 -6.40 -13.44
CA GLU A 113 -7.55 -6.50 -12.93
C GLU A 113 -6.70 -5.34 -13.45
N GLU A 114 -5.95 -4.69 -12.55
CA GLU A 114 -4.94 -3.69 -12.93
C GLU A 114 -3.54 -4.26 -12.71
N ARG A 115 -2.95 -4.80 -13.78
CA ARG A 115 -1.65 -5.47 -13.74
C ARG A 115 -0.51 -4.52 -13.36
N GLY A 116 -0.65 -3.22 -13.66
CA GLY A 116 0.33 -2.21 -13.29
C GLY A 116 0.52 -2.08 -11.78
N HIS A 117 -0.46 -2.52 -10.98
CA HIS A 117 -0.47 -2.36 -9.52
C HIS A 117 -0.15 -3.67 -8.77
N TRP A 118 0.36 -4.70 -9.45
CA TRP A 118 0.66 -5.97 -8.80
C TRP A 118 1.89 -5.87 -7.89
N ASP A 119 1.75 -6.37 -6.66
CA ASP A 119 2.85 -6.50 -5.72
C ASP A 119 3.80 -7.65 -6.11
N TYR A 120 5.10 -7.36 -6.04
CA TYR A 120 6.13 -8.39 -6.14
C TYR A 120 6.46 -8.93 -4.75
N VAL A 121 5.92 -10.11 -4.42
CA VAL A 121 6.14 -10.76 -3.13
C VAL A 121 7.31 -11.74 -3.22
N TYR A 122 8.28 -11.61 -2.31
CA TYR A 122 9.45 -12.48 -2.22
C TYR A 122 9.57 -13.10 -0.84
N ALA A 123 10.08 -14.33 -0.77
CA ALA A 123 10.46 -14.93 0.49
C ALA A 123 11.72 -14.24 1.04
N VAL A 124 11.65 -13.77 2.29
CA VAL A 124 12.77 -13.09 2.96
C VAL A 124 14.02 -13.98 2.97
N SER A 125 13.86 -15.26 3.27
CA SER A 125 14.97 -16.23 3.29
C SER A 125 15.67 -16.34 1.94
N GLU A 126 14.94 -16.27 0.83
CA GLU A 126 15.51 -16.33 -0.51
C GLU A 126 16.34 -15.08 -0.84
N LEU A 127 15.87 -13.91 -0.41
CA LEU A 127 16.59 -12.64 -0.59
C LEU A 127 17.84 -12.52 0.29
N ILE A 128 17.84 -13.16 1.46
CA ILE A 128 19.03 -13.27 2.33
C ILE A 128 20.05 -14.22 1.72
N ASP A 129 19.60 -15.42 1.33
CA ASP A 129 20.49 -16.51 0.91
C ASP A 129 21.04 -16.33 -0.51
N LEU A 130 20.25 -15.73 -1.41
CA LEU A 130 20.56 -15.57 -2.84
C LEU A 130 21.05 -16.89 -3.49
N LYS A 131 20.45 -18.02 -3.12
CA LYS A 131 20.87 -19.37 -3.55
C LYS A 131 20.25 -19.80 -4.89
N GLY A 132 21.00 -20.61 -5.64
CA GLY A 132 20.53 -21.26 -6.86
C GLY A 132 20.61 -20.41 -8.13
N ASN A 133 20.28 -21.04 -9.27
CA ASN A 133 20.41 -20.45 -10.61
C ASN A 133 19.63 -19.16 -10.81
N ARG A 134 18.47 -19.02 -10.16
CA ARG A 134 17.66 -17.79 -10.22
C ARG A 134 18.41 -16.56 -9.70
N PHE A 135 19.15 -16.70 -8.60
CA PHE A 135 19.83 -15.57 -7.95
C PHE A 135 21.31 -15.44 -8.33
N HIS A 136 21.85 -16.32 -9.17
CA HIS A 136 23.27 -16.31 -9.54
C HIS A 136 23.75 -14.94 -10.04
N LYS A 137 22.95 -14.25 -10.87
CA LYS A 137 23.28 -12.90 -11.36
C LYS A 137 23.30 -11.86 -10.23
N LYS A 138 22.33 -11.90 -9.31
CA LYS A 138 22.25 -10.96 -8.17
C LYS A 138 23.40 -11.19 -7.19
N LYS A 139 23.73 -12.45 -6.90
CA LYS A 139 24.90 -12.82 -6.08
C LYS A 139 26.21 -12.35 -6.71
N ASN A 140 26.33 -12.44 -8.04
CA ASN A 140 27.50 -11.92 -8.75
C ASN A 140 27.62 -10.39 -8.61
N LEU A 141 26.52 -9.64 -8.73
CA LEU A 141 26.53 -8.18 -8.53
C LEU A 141 26.93 -7.82 -7.09
N LEU A 142 26.37 -8.51 -6.09
CA LEU A 142 26.76 -8.32 -4.69
C LEU A 142 28.26 -8.58 -4.48
N ASN A 143 28.77 -9.70 -5.00
CA ASN A 143 30.20 -10.04 -4.88
C ASN A 143 31.10 -9.01 -5.57
N GLN A 144 30.67 -8.43 -6.70
CA GLN A 144 31.41 -7.36 -7.37
C GLN A 144 31.42 -6.10 -6.53
N PHE A 145 30.27 -5.71 -5.95
CA PHE A 145 30.17 -4.56 -5.06
C PHE A 145 31.09 -4.70 -3.85
N VAL A 146 31.01 -5.83 -3.15
CA VAL A 146 31.81 -6.11 -1.93
C VAL A 146 33.31 -6.09 -2.21
N LYS A 147 33.75 -6.52 -3.40
CA LYS A 147 35.17 -6.49 -3.78
C LYS A 147 35.67 -5.12 -4.19
N LYS A 148 34.78 -4.26 -4.70
CA LYS A 148 35.16 -3.00 -5.35
C LYS A 148 35.12 -1.81 -4.40
N TYR A 149 34.27 -1.85 -3.39
CA TYR A 149 33.99 -0.69 -2.54
C TYR A 149 34.29 -1.02 -1.07
N GLU A 150 34.90 -0.08 -0.37
CA GLU A 150 34.82 -0.05 1.09
C GLU A 150 33.43 0.47 1.47
N TYR A 151 32.71 -0.29 2.30
CA TYR A 151 31.34 0.05 2.68
C TYR A 151 31.06 -0.36 4.13
N THR A 152 30.07 0.28 4.73
CA THR A 152 29.52 -0.11 6.02
C THR A 152 28.00 -0.02 5.93
N TYR A 153 27.32 -1.07 6.38
CA TYR A 153 25.87 -1.01 6.59
C TYR A 153 25.62 -0.37 7.96
N VAL A 154 24.81 0.68 7.98
CA VAL A 154 24.38 1.36 9.21
C VAL A 154 22.85 1.36 9.23
N PRO A 155 22.21 0.89 10.33
CA PRO A 155 20.76 1.02 10.49
C PRO A 155 20.33 2.48 10.37
N PHE A 156 19.18 2.72 9.74
CA PHE A 156 18.66 4.07 9.62
C PHE A 156 18.31 4.64 11.00
N ALA A 157 18.73 5.88 11.25
CA ALA A 157 18.56 6.56 12.52
C ALA A 157 18.34 8.07 12.28
N PRO A 158 17.77 8.82 13.23
CA PRO A 158 17.47 10.24 13.05
C PRO A 158 18.66 11.10 12.60
N GLU A 159 19.87 10.74 13.03
CA GLU A 159 21.11 11.45 12.67
C GLU A 159 21.44 11.33 11.17
N LEU A 160 20.89 10.33 10.48
CA LEU A 160 21.09 10.08 9.05
C LEU A 160 20.04 10.74 8.16
N ILE A 161 18.98 11.35 8.72
CA ILE A 161 17.90 11.98 7.95
C ILE A 161 18.46 12.99 6.94
N GLY A 162 19.36 13.88 7.38
CA GLY A 162 19.95 14.89 6.49
C GLY A 162 20.75 14.27 5.33
N GLN A 163 21.42 13.13 5.56
CA GLN A 163 22.15 12.42 4.50
C GLN A 163 21.20 11.73 3.52
N ALA A 164 20.12 11.12 4.02
CA ALA A 164 19.10 10.51 3.17
C ALA A 164 18.38 11.55 2.30
N MET A 165 18.03 12.72 2.87
CA MET A 165 17.45 13.83 2.11
C MET A 165 18.39 14.35 1.03
N ALA A 166 19.67 14.55 1.34
CA ALA A 166 20.65 14.98 0.34
C ALA A 166 20.85 13.92 -0.77
N MET A 167 20.78 12.63 -0.42
CA MET A 167 20.81 11.56 -1.42
C MET A 167 19.59 11.61 -2.34
N GLN A 168 18.39 11.82 -1.78
CA GLN A 168 17.15 11.96 -2.55
C GLN A 168 17.22 13.17 -3.48
N GLU A 169 17.61 14.34 -2.99
CA GLU A 169 17.72 15.57 -3.81
C GLU A 169 18.70 15.41 -4.99
N ASN A 170 19.85 14.77 -4.74
CA ASN A 170 20.81 14.45 -5.80
C ASN A 170 20.22 13.48 -6.83
N TRP A 171 19.47 12.48 -6.38
CA TRP A 171 18.80 11.54 -7.26
C TRP A 171 17.71 12.24 -8.08
N CYS A 172 16.93 13.13 -7.47
CA CYS A 172 15.87 13.88 -8.13
C CYS A 172 16.42 14.82 -9.20
N THR A 173 17.53 15.50 -8.92
CA THR A 173 18.24 16.32 -9.91
C THR A 173 18.72 15.48 -11.09
N TRP A 174 19.21 14.27 -10.85
CA TRP A 174 19.70 13.40 -11.92
C TRP A 174 18.57 12.79 -12.76
N ARG A 175 17.43 12.52 -12.14
CA ARG A 175 16.25 11.91 -12.78
C ARG A 175 15.23 12.90 -13.32
N ASP A 176 15.43 14.19 -13.07
CA ASP A 176 14.52 15.27 -13.45
C ASP A 176 13.09 15.02 -12.90
N CYS A 177 12.99 14.80 -11.58
CA CYS A 177 11.72 14.46 -10.93
C CYS A 177 10.65 15.54 -11.07
N GLU A 178 11.04 16.80 -11.26
CA GLU A 178 10.12 17.92 -11.55
C GLU A 178 9.32 17.70 -12.84
N SER A 179 9.78 16.82 -13.74
CA SER A 179 9.08 16.46 -14.98
C SER A 179 8.02 15.37 -14.81
N SER A 180 7.88 14.76 -13.62
CA SER A 180 6.94 13.67 -13.35
C SER A 180 6.19 13.87 -12.04
N ASP A 181 4.86 14.00 -12.13
CA ASP A 181 3.97 14.23 -10.98
C ASP A 181 4.06 13.14 -9.89
N VAL A 182 4.47 11.92 -10.26
CA VAL A 182 4.65 10.82 -9.29
C VAL A 182 6.00 10.95 -8.59
N LEU A 183 7.06 11.24 -9.34
CA LEU A 183 8.40 11.38 -8.76
C LEU A 183 8.58 12.68 -7.98
N SER A 184 7.77 13.71 -8.26
CA SER A 184 7.75 14.94 -7.46
C SER A 184 7.07 14.75 -6.11
N ALA A 185 6.20 13.75 -5.98
CA ALA A 185 5.53 13.37 -4.73
C ALA A 185 6.34 12.35 -3.89
N GLU A 186 7.41 11.77 -4.44
CA GLU A 186 8.34 10.83 -3.77
C GLU A 186 9.52 11.51 -3.05
#